data_AF-A0A4U5N742-F1
#
_entry.id   AF-A0A4U5N742-F1
#
_cell.length_a   1.000
_cell.length_b   1.000
_cell.length_c   1.000
_cell.angle_alpha   90.00
_cell.angle_beta   90.00
_cell.angle_gamma   90.00
#
_symmetry.space_group_name_H-M   'P 1'
#
loop_
_entity.id
_entity.type
_entity.pdbx_description
1 polymer ?
#
loop_
_entity_poly.entity_id
_entity_poly.type
_entity_poly.pdbx_seq_one_letter_code
_entity_poly.pdbx_strand_id
1 'polypeptide(L)'
;MVRLILGFLADPSLKMKVKRRHEAVRCLLNITALVTAEPITVSYSLSLSSGEIVKVRGSRMIRWDRKSSKLYTQKPDKAGGPKVRIEYATYLAEAIAEGVLWDKEDHISALCELIKVAVLVSFNEEAVQFLMQSKNLQIFEEDEEFLSAAFP
;
A
#
# COMPACT_ATOMS: atom_id res chain seq x y z
N MET A 1 -8.72 5.97 -3.16
CA MET A 1 -7.42 5.26 -2.98
C MET A 1 -6.76 4.88 -4.30
N VAL A 2 -7.44 4.12 -5.18
CA VAL A 2 -6.83 3.64 -6.44
C VAL A 2 -6.42 4.77 -7.36
N ARG A 3 -7.24 5.83 -7.45
CA ARG A 3 -6.90 7.09 -8.14
C ARG A 3 -5.57 7.67 -7.67
N LEU A 4 -5.37 7.83 -6.36
CA LEU A 4 -4.10 8.30 -5.79
C LEU A 4 -2.91 7.43 -6.21
N ILE A 5 -3.07 6.10 -6.15
CA ILE A 5 -2.01 5.15 -6.54
C ILE A 5 -1.71 5.29 -8.04
N LEU A 6 -2.73 5.32 -8.91
CA LEU A 6 -2.53 5.50 -10.35
C LEU A 6 -1.84 6.82 -10.68
N GLY A 7 -2.20 7.90 -9.99
CA GLY A 7 -1.56 9.20 -10.16
C GLY A 7 -0.07 9.17 -9.78
N PHE A 8 0.29 8.41 -8.76
CA PHE A 8 1.69 8.15 -8.43
C PHE A 8 2.40 7.31 -9.52
N LEU A 9 1.77 6.23 -9.98
CA LEU A 9 2.34 5.39 -11.05
C LEU A 9 2.44 6.13 -12.39
N ALA A 10 1.69 7.21 -12.58
CA ALA A 10 1.68 8.10 -13.75
C ALA A 10 2.87 9.04 -13.81
N ASP A 11 3.62 9.17 -12.72
CA ASP A 11 4.81 10.00 -12.72
C ASP A 11 5.81 9.52 -13.79
N PRO A 12 6.25 10.40 -14.70
CA PRO A 12 7.21 10.07 -15.75
C PRO A 12 8.53 9.49 -15.23
N SER A 13 8.93 9.83 -14.00
CA SER A 13 10.14 9.30 -13.36
C SER A 13 10.09 7.79 -13.14
N LEU A 14 8.89 7.21 -12.93
CA LEU A 14 8.72 5.75 -12.78
C LEU A 14 8.89 5.00 -14.11
N LYS A 15 8.80 5.70 -15.26
CA LYS A 15 8.89 5.14 -16.61
C LYS A 15 7.95 3.95 -16.83
N MET A 16 6.75 4.03 -16.26
CA MET A 16 5.79 2.92 -16.24
C MET A 16 4.80 3.05 -17.41
N LYS A 17 4.72 2.03 -18.26
CA LYS A 17 3.75 1.99 -19.38
C LYS A 17 2.32 1.84 -18.87
N VAL A 18 1.34 2.36 -19.63
CA VAL A 18 -0.10 2.27 -19.31
C VAL A 18 -0.53 0.86 -18.92
N LYS A 19 -0.29 -0.13 -19.77
CA LYS A 19 -0.63 -1.53 -19.45
C LYS A 19 -0.07 -2.01 -18.10
N ARG A 20 1.17 -1.64 -17.77
CA ARG A 20 1.82 -2.04 -16.52
C ARG A 20 1.19 -1.37 -15.31
N ARG A 21 0.84 -0.08 -15.40
CA ARG A 21 0.20 0.67 -14.30
C ARG A 21 -1.16 0.06 -13.96
N HIS A 22 -1.94 -0.31 -14.97
CA HIS A 22 -3.26 -0.95 -14.82
C HIS A 22 -3.14 -2.34 -14.21
N GLU A 23 -2.19 -3.14 -14.69
CA GLU A 23 -1.87 -4.46 -14.09
C GLU A 23 -1.48 -4.33 -12.61
N ALA A 24 -0.67 -3.31 -12.28
CA ALA A 24 -0.20 -3.07 -10.92
C ALA A 24 -1.30 -2.63 -9.96
N VAL A 25 -2.38 -1.98 -10.42
CA VAL A 25 -3.53 -1.66 -9.55
C VAL A 25 -4.64 -2.70 -9.62
N ARG A 26 -4.70 -3.52 -10.68
CA ARG A 26 -5.64 -4.66 -10.76
C ARG A 26 -5.44 -5.68 -9.66
N CYS A 27 -4.23 -5.84 -9.14
CA CYS A 27 -4.01 -6.75 -8.01
C CYS A 27 -4.79 -6.33 -6.76
N LEU A 28 -5.19 -5.05 -6.64
CA LEU A 28 -6.01 -4.54 -5.54
C LEU A 28 -7.48 -4.99 -5.64
N LEU A 29 -7.99 -5.26 -6.86
CA LEU A 29 -9.37 -5.75 -7.07
C LEU A 29 -9.56 -7.19 -6.59
N ASN A 30 -8.52 -8.00 -6.73
CA ASN A 30 -8.61 -9.43 -6.47
C ASN A 30 -8.28 -9.79 -5.01
N ILE A 31 -8.19 -8.79 -4.12
CA ILE A 31 -7.82 -9.00 -2.72
C ILE A 31 -8.99 -9.63 -1.97
N THR A 32 -8.72 -10.79 -1.35
CA THR A 32 -9.58 -11.36 -0.31
C THR A 32 -9.07 -10.91 1.06
N ALA A 33 -9.86 -10.12 1.77
CA ALA A 33 -9.54 -9.69 3.13
C ALA A 33 -9.89 -10.79 4.15
N LEU A 34 -8.91 -11.20 4.95
CA LEU A 34 -9.04 -12.22 5.99
C LEU A 34 -8.72 -11.59 7.35
N VAL A 35 -9.71 -11.58 8.24
CA VAL A 35 -9.55 -11.02 9.59
C VAL A 35 -9.01 -12.08 10.54
N THR A 36 -7.99 -11.72 11.30
CA THR A 36 -7.35 -12.56 12.31
C THR A 36 -7.61 -12.00 13.72
N ALA A 37 -7.76 -12.89 14.71
CA ALA A 37 -7.93 -12.50 16.10
C ALA A 37 -6.60 -12.07 16.75
N GLU A 38 -5.53 -12.80 16.44
CA GLU A 38 -4.18 -12.54 16.95
C GLU A 38 -3.33 -11.75 15.94
N PRO A 39 -2.34 -10.97 16.41
CA PRO A 39 -1.38 -10.30 15.54
C PRO A 39 -0.57 -11.27 14.67
N ILE A 40 -0.12 -10.79 13.51
CA ILE A 40 0.70 -11.60 12.60
C ILE A 40 2.15 -11.57 13.09
N THR A 41 2.64 -12.71 13.57
CA THR A 41 4.05 -12.85 13.96
C THR A 41 4.93 -12.98 12.71
N VAL A 42 5.96 -12.14 12.63
CA VAL A 42 6.99 -12.21 11.58
C VAL A 42 8.32 -12.50 12.25
N SER A 43 9.02 -13.53 11.78
CA SER A 43 10.36 -13.85 12.27
C SER A 43 11.29 -14.20 11.11
N TYR A 44 12.46 -13.57 11.06
CA TYR A 44 13.48 -13.84 10.07
C TYR A 44 14.87 -13.77 10.69
N SER A 45 15.85 -14.35 10.01
CA SER A 45 17.27 -14.30 10.41
C SER A 45 18.06 -13.59 9.32
N LEU A 46 18.83 -12.57 9.69
CA LEU A 46 19.74 -11.87 8.79
C LEU A 46 21.16 -12.37 9.03
N SER A 47 21.81 -12.86 7.99
CA SER A 47 23.24 -13.15 8.02
C SER A 47 23.98 -11.88 7.64
N LEU A 48 24.79 -11.35 8.56
CA LEU A 48 25.63 -10.18 8.33
C LEU A 48 26.92 -10.59 7.63
N SER A 49 27.57 -9.63 6.97
CA SER A 49 28.89 -9.84 6.34
C SER A 49 29.98 -10.23 7.34
N SER A 50 29.78 -9.94 8.63
CA SER A 50 30.64 -10.39 9.73
C SER A 50 30.52 -11.89 10.05
N GLY A 51 29.53 -12.59 9.48
CA GLY A 51 29.17 -13.97 9.82
C GLY A 51 28.21 -14.08 11.02
N GLU A 52 27.86 -12.96 11.65
CA GLU A 52 26.85 -12.92 12.70
C GLU A 52 25.45 -13.15 12.13
N ILE A 53 24.61 -13.91 12.85
CA ILE A 53 23.21 -14.12 12.49
C ILE A 53 22.31 -13.41 13.48
N VAL A 54 21.60 -12.39 13.02
CA VAL A 54 20.64 -11.62 13.83
C VAL A 54 19.24 -12.18 13.62
N LYS A 55 18.61 -12.66 14.70
CA LYS A 55 17.20 -13.08 14.68
C LYS A 55 16.30 -11.89 14.98
N VAL A 56 15.48 -11.52 14.01
CA VAL A 56 14.46 -10.46 14.17
C VAL A 56 13.11 -11.13 14.38
N ARG A 57 12.38 -10.70 15.41
CA ARG A 57 10.99 -11.06 15.65
C ARG A 57 10.18 -9.77 15.76
N GLY A 58 9.11 -9.68 14.99
CA GLY A 58 8.17 -8.57 14.99
C GLY A 58 6.73 -9.05 14.99
N SER A 59 5.83 -8.15 15.34
CA SER A 59 4.38 -8.33 15.25
C SER A 59 3.84 -7.30 14.27
N ARG A 60 3.02 -7.73 13.30
CA ARG A 60 2.38 -6.85 12.32
C ARG A 60 0.87 -7.00 12.39
N MET A 61 0.17 -5.91 12.10
CA MET A 61 -1.30 -5.92 12.01
C MET A 61 -1.80 -6.37 10.64
N ILE A 62 -1.03 -6.11 9.58
CA ILE A 62 -1.45 -6.35 8.20
C ILE A 62 -0.33 -7.05 7.45
N ARG A 63 -0.71 -8.00 6.60
CA ARG A 63 0.18 -8.68 5.65
C ARG A 63 -0.59 -9.00 4.38
N TRP A 64 -0.03 -8.64 3.23
CA TRP A 64 -0.55 -9.08 1.95
C TRP A 64 0.29 -10.23 1.39
N ASP A 65 -0.32 -11.39 1.21
CA ASP A 65 0.22 -12.43 0.34
C ASP A 65 -0.29 -12.21 -1.09
N ARG A 66 0.57 -11.63 -1.92
CA ARG A 66 0.26 -11.31 -3.31
C ARG A 66 0.00 -12.56 -4.16
N LYS A 67 0.67 -13.68 -3.89
CA LYS A 67 0.53 -14.90 -4.71
C LYS A 67 -0.87 -15.50 -4.59
N SER A 68 -1.44 -15.45 -3.39
CA SER A 68 -2.79 -15.93 -3.12
C SER A 68 -3.85 -14.82 -3.14
N SER A 69 -3.44 -13.56 -3.40
CA SER A 69 -4.27 -12.36 -3.28
C SER A 69 -4.98 -12.24 -1.93
N LYS A 70 -4.38 -12.72 -0.84
CA LYS A 70 -4.97 -12.68 0.51
C LYS A 70 -4.36 -11.58 1.35
N LEU A 71 -5.19 -10.65 1.81
CA LEU A 71 -4.80 -9.62 2.76
C LEU A 71 -5.24 -10.04 4.16
N TYR A 72 -4.27 -10.42 4.98
CA TYR A 72 -4.47 -10.72 6.39
C TYR A 72 -4.45 -9.42 7.17
N THR A 73 -5.47 -9.20 7.97
CA THR A 73 -5.59 -8.01 8.80
C THR A 73 -6.06 -8.39 10.20
N GLN A 74 -5.49 -7.75 11.21
CA GLN A 74 -6.04 -7.76 12.55
C GLN A 74 -7.12 -6.70 12.65
N LYS A 75 -8.26 -7.02 13.28
CA LYS A 75 -9.28 -6.01 13.56
C LYS A 75 -8.67 -4.96 14.50
N PRO A 76 -8.52 -3.68 14.08
CA PRO A 76 -8.00 -2.66 14.96
C PRO A 76 -8.98 -2.47 16.13
N ASP A 77 -8.44 -2.29 17.33
CA ASP A 77 -9.26 -1.92 18.48
C ASP A 77 -9.95 -0.58 18.19
N LYS A 78 -11.29 -0.58 18.20
CA LYS A 78 -12.10 0.61 17.91
C LYS A 78 -11.91 1.71 18.96
N ALA A 79 -11.45 1.35 20.17
CA ALA A 79 -11.09 2.31 21.22
C ALA A 79 -9.66 2.87 21.05
N GLY A 80 -8.95 2.43 20.00
CA GLY A 80 -7.56 2.79 19.75
C GLY A 80 -7.36 4.30 19.56
N GLY A 81 -6.54 4.89 20.42
CA GLY A 81 -6.08 6.27 20.29
C GLY A 81 -5.25 6.53 19.02
N PRO A 82 -4.66 7.73 18.87
CA PRO A 82 -3.87 8.11 17.70
C PRO A 82 -2.77 7.11 17.30
N LYS A 83 -2.12 6.47 18.28
CA LYS A 83 -1.10 5.45 18.07
C LYS A 83 -1.60 4.28 17.20
N VAL A 84 -2.73 3.68 17.57
CA VAL A 84 -3.30 2.50 16.87
C VAL A 84 -3.68 2.88 15.43
N ARG A 85 -4.20 4.10 15.24
CA ARG A 85 -4.52 4.61 13.90
C ARG A 85 -3.29 4.77 13.02
N ILE A 86 -2.19 5.30 13.57
CA ILE A 86 -0.92 5.45 12.84
C ILE A 86 -0.29 4.09 12.54
N GLU A 87 -0.33 3.14 13.48
CA GLU A 87 0.19 1.78 13.26
C GLU A 87 -0.60 1.07 12.15
N TYR A 88 -1.94 1.12 12.21
CA TYR A 88 -2.79 0.56 11.16
C TYR A 88 -2.53 1.19 9.80
N ALA A 89 -2.47 2.52 9.73
CA ALA A 89 -2.21 3.24 8.49
C ALA A 89 -0.84 2.89 7.90
N THR A 90 0.19 2.79 8.75
CA THR A 90 1.54 2.39 8.35
C THR A 90 1.53 0.98 7.76
N TYR A 91 1.02 -0.02 8.47
CA TYR A 91 1.05 -1.40 7.99
C TYR A 91 0.18 -1.63 6.75
N LEU A 92 -0.95 -0.92 6.63
CA LEU A 92 -1.79 -0.99 5.44
C LEU A 92 -1.08 -0.39 4.23
N ALA A 93 -0.46 0.77 4.41
CA ALA A 93 0.25 1.46 3.37
C ALA A 93 1.48 0.68 2.88
N GLU A 94 2.26 0.11 3.80
CA GLU A 94 3.39 -0.77 3.48
C GLU A 94 2.93 -1.96 2.64
N ALA A 95 1.92 -2.69 3.12
CA ALA A 95 1.43 -3.89 2.44
C ALA A 95 0.97 -3.57 1.00
N ILE A 96 0.19 -2.50 0.82
CA ILE A 96 -0.28 -2.08 -0.50
C ILE A 96 0.88 -1.62 -1.40
N ALA A 97 1.78 -0.78 -0.88
CA ALA A 97 2.90 -0.25 -1.66
C ALA A 97 3.85 -1.36 -2.13
N GLU A 98 4.21 -2.29 -1.24
CA GLU A 98 5.02 -3.47 -1.56
C GLU A 98 4.34 -4.35 -2.64
N GLY A 99 3.01 -4.53 -2.54
CA GLY A 99 2.26 -5.33 -3.50
C GLY A 99 2.13 -4.69 -4.89
N VAL A 100 2.01 -3.36 -4.95
CA VAL A 100 1.87 -2.59 -6.19
C VAL A 100 3.23 -2.40 -6.89
N LEU A 101 4.30 -2.09 -6.13
CA LEU A 101 5.63 -1.73 -6.64
C LEU A 101 6.71 -2.79 -6.37
N TRP A 102 6.32 -4.06 -6.33
CA TRP A 102 7.22 -5.19 -6.07
C TRP A 102 8.49 -5.27 -6.94
N ASP A 103 8.49 -4.67 -8.14
CA ASP A 103 9.61 -4.61 -9.08
C ASP A 103 10.31 -3.24 -9.11
N LYS A 104 9.95 -2.35 -8.18
CA LYS A 104 10.42 -0.95 -8.07
C LYS A 104 10.61 -0.55 -6.60
N GLU A 105 11.49 -1.28 -5.91
CA GLU A 105 11.71 -1.15 -4.46
C GLU A 105 12.02 0.29 -4.01
N ASP A 106 12.81 1.04 -4.79
CA ASP A 106 13.19 2.43 -4.51
C ASP A 106 11.99 3.39 -4.36
N HIS A 107 10.84 3.04 -4.94
CA HIS A 107 9.64 3.87 -4.92
C HIS A 107 8.59 3.41 -3.88
N ILE A 108 8.80 2.27 -3.22
CA ILE A 108 7.86 1.72 -2.23
C ILE A 108 7.65 2.71 -1.09
N SER A 109 8.73 3.28 -0.54
CA SER A 109 8.64 4.22 0.58
C SER A 109 7.82 5.47 0.24
N ALA A 110 7.98 6.00 -0.97
CA ALA A 110 7.25 7.19 -1.40
C ALA A 110 5.75 6.92 -1.55
N LEU A 111 5.38 5.79 -2.15
CA LEU A 111 3.98 5.39 -2.27
C LEU A 111 3.36 5.07 -0.90
N CYS A 112 4.13 4.43 -0.02
CA CYS A 112 3.71 4.11 1.35
C CYS A 112 3.29 5.38 2.10
N GLU A 113 4.12 6.43 2.12
CA GLU A 113 3.76 7.67 2.84
C GLU A 113 2.51 8.35 2.25
N LEU A 114 2.30 8.31 0.93
CA LEU A 114 1.08 8.83 0.31
C LEU A 114 -0.18 8.06 0.74
N ILE A 115 -0.12 6.73 0.68
CA ILE A 115 -1.25 5.87 1.09
C ILE A 115 -1.54 6.07 2.58
N LYS A 116 -0.50 6.13 3.41
CA LYS A 116 -0.63 6.35 4.86
C LYS A 116 -1.34 7.66 5.18
N VAL A 117 -0.95 8.78 4.55
CA VAL A 117 -1.66 10.06 4.72
C VAL A 117 -3.12 9.93 4.29
N ALA A 118 -3.38 9.30 3.14
CA ALA A 118 -4.74 9.07 2.65
C ALA A 118 -5.61 8.23 3.63
N VAL A 119 -5.02 7.20 4.24
CA VAL A 119 -5.69 6.38 5.28
C VAL A 119 -5.98 7.22 6.53
N LEU A 120 -5.04 8.05 6.98
CA LEU A 120 -5.20 8.89 8.17
C LEU A 120 -6.32 9.94 8.03
N VAL A 121 -6.52 10.46 6.82
CA VAL A 121 -7.66 11.34 6.49
C VAL A 121 -8.92 10.57 6.09
N SER A 122 -8.97 9.26 6.35
CA SER A 122 -10.11 8.37 6.05
C SER A 122 -10.56 8.44 4.59
N PHE A 123 -9.62 8.63 3.67
CA PHE A 123 -9.86 8.82 2.24
C PHE A 123 -10.86 9.92 1.89
N ASN A 124 -10.96 10.95 2.74
CA ASN A 124 -11.75 12.14 2.42
C ASN A 124 -11.34 12.69 1.05
N GLU A 125 -12.33 12.89 0.17
CA GLU A 125 -12.10 13.19 -1.24
C GLU A 125 -11.36 14.52 -1.43
N GLU A 126 -11.80 15.59 -0.75
CA GLU A 126 -11.15 16.90 -0.81
C GLU A 126 -9.70 16.86 -0.31
N ALA A 127 -9.46 16.16 0.81
CA ALA A 127 -8.12 16.01 1.38
C ALA A 127 -7.20 15.18 0.47
N VAL A 128 -7.72 14.12 -0.16
CA VAL A 128 -6.96 13.30 -1.11
C VAL A 128 -6.70 14.07 -2.40
N GLN A 129 -7.66 14.85 -2.89
CA GLN A 129 -7.49 15.71 -4.06
C GLN A 129 -6.41 16.77 -3.81
N PHE A 130 -6.45 17.43 -2.65
CA PHE A 130 -5.40 18.35 -2.24
C PHE A 130 -4.04 17.65 -2.13
N LEU A 131 -3.98 16.45 -1.54
CA LEU A 131 -2.75 15.66 -1.46
C LEU A 131 -2.18 15.38 -2.84
N MET A 132 -3.01 14.94 -3.80
CA MET A 132 -2.60 14.70 -5.19
C MET A 132 -2.05 15.97 -5.85
N GLN A 133 -2.76 17.10 -5.71
CA GLN A 133 -2.33 18.40 -6.24
C GLN A 133 -0.99 18.85 -5.64
N SER A 134 -0.84 18.74 -4.31
CA SER A 134 0.40 19.14 -3.60
C SER A 134 1.63 18.32 -4.01
N LYS A 135 1.41 17.15 -4.61
CA LYS A 135 2.42 16.22 -5.09
C LYS A 135 2.53 16.18 -6.61
N ASN A 136 1.81 17.07 -7.31
CA ASN A 136 1.74 17.12 -8.77
C ASN A 136 1.35 15.78 -9.42
N LEU A 137 0.48 15.02 -8.75
CA LEU A 137 -0.01 13.75 -9.27
C LEU A 137 -1.18 14.02 -10.23
N GLN A 138 -1.10 13.45 -11.42
CA GLN A 138 -2.12 13.58 -12.46
C GLN A 138 -2.61 12.19 -12.89
N ILE A 139 -3.88 12.12 -13.28
CA ILE A 139 -4.48 10.95 -13.93
C ILE A 139 -4.62 11.28 -15.41
N PHE A 140 -4.16 10.37 -16.27
CA PHE A 140 -4.35 10.48 -17.72
C PHE A 140 -5.72 9.94 -18.14
N GLU A 141 -6.19 10.29 -19.32
CA GLU A 141 -7.51 9.90 -19.83
C GLU A 141 -7.68 8.37 -19.83
N GLU A 142 -6.67 7.63 -20.26
CA GLU A 142 -6.69 6.16 -20.30
C GLU A 142 -6.74 5.54 -18.89
N ASP A 143 -6.28 6.26 -17.87
CA ASP A 143 -6.37 5.84 -16.48
C ASP A 143 -7.76 6.11 -15.90
N GLU A 144 -8.43 7.20 -16.29
CA GLU A 144 -9.83 7.48 -15.91
C GLU A 144 -10.79 6.47 -16.56
N GLU A 145 -10.59 6.13 -17.83
CA GLU A 145 -11.37 5.10 -18.52
C GLU A 145 -11.23 3.74 -17.82
N PHE A 146 -9.99 3.36 -17.49
CA PHE A 146 -9.72 2.12 -16.76
C PHE A 146 -10.35 2.13 -15.37
N LEU A 147 -10.25 3.24 -14.61
CA LEU A 147 -10.88 3.39 -13.30
C LEU A 147 -12.39 3.20 -13.40
N SER A 148 -13.03 3.88 -14.36
CA SER A 148 -14.48 3.83 -14.57
C SER A 148 -14.96 2.42 -14.94
N ALA A 149 -14.15 1.65 -15.69
CA ALA A 149 -14.49 0.30 -16.11
C ALA A 149 -14.23 -0.76 -15.02
N ALA A 150 -13.17 -0.61 -14.22
CA ALA A 150 -12.69 -1.63 -13.30
C ALA A 150 -13.05 -1.37 -11.83
N PHE A 151 -13.35 -0.12 -11.47
CA PHE A 151 -13.69 0.35 -10.12
C PHE A 151 -14.95 1.24 -10.17
N PRO A 152 -16.13 0.67 -10.49
CA PRO A 152 -17.39 1.42 -10.52
C PRO A 152 -17.85 1.90 -9.14
#